data_AF-A0A0Z8IVX9-F1
#
_entry.id   AF-A0A0Z8IVX9-F1
#
_cell.length_a   1.000
_cell.length_b   1.000
_cell.length_c   1.000
_cell.angle_alpha   90.00
_cell.angle_beta   90.00
_cell.angle_gamma   90.00
#
_symmetry.space_group_name_H-M   'P 1'
#
loop_
_entity.id
_entity.type
_entity.pdbx_description
1 polymer ?
#
loop_
_entity_poly.entity_id
_entity_poly.type
_entity_poly.pdbx_seq_one_letter_code
_entity_poly.pdbx_strand_id
1 'polypeptide(L)'
;MEYFSGVRFENFIIYSKDLNDDNLEFLQNYKEQTVYTTANFSNSIAYDGKQYILYEWVEYYVVGINGSRLTIDDFANIGQYYRNNSGSILLKNFVGYIRFANQEFQVISSKISINEMHSLIEEVDSRINQTLSLSFSTNGVSSASFEKKNERYKEFYVYMKLYNSLKKHKILPNLKRILKFHNKKFESTCNIVPLSLANNISNESLMDMFSGRTNLTKSADGKIAAKFNGFIPEEINEYYNVVSNDTSENRFIKFFVKQCIRILSRFYDELFQYSYQNQLLIKEVNQYREELTRLLRTDFFNTISDITSINHSSTILTRQIGYKQIYEEYVNLKQAPINNLFNSKDLMELYSNKSVDKLYEYICLFRLVDILECIYKTSAMAKISTDIQTTPYTVGLSEMNGGLEFRFHATEEFPESTILFQHSFTKNNGGSFSVEFKPDFTLKITDKVGEFFYYHFDSKFRISNDGSSKNDDVVKMHAYCDGIFETLGAYVLFPGDSKIIYNKTNDESIGVGAFPLNFDRDNDTLLEEFLKTILRRR
;
A
#
# COMPACT_ATOMS: atom_id res chain seq x y z
N MET A 1 -17.89 2.08 -27.56
CA MET A 1 -18.19 0.91 -26.73
C MET A 1 -19.48 0.32 -27.23
N GLU A 2 -19.51 -1.00 -27.41
CA GLU A 2 -20.71 -1.76 -27.73
C GLU A 2 -21.31 -2.34 -26.44
N TYR A 3 -22.63 -2.50 -26.39
CA TYR A 3 -23.34 -2.98 -25.21
C TYR A 3 -24.21 -4.18 -25.56
N PHE A 4 -24.14 -5.21 -24.71
CA PHE A 4 -24.79 -6.50 -24.92
C PHE A 4 -25.64 -6.90 -23.72
N SER A 5 -26.77 -7.53 -23.98
CA SER A 5 -27.57 -8.24 -22.96
C SER A 5 -27.11 -9.69 -22.79
N GLY A 6 -26.45 -10.27 -23.81
CA GLY A 6 -25.87 -11.61 -23.75
C GLY A 6 -24.71 -11.78 -24.73
N VAL A 7 -23.70 -12.54 -24.30
CA VAL A 7 -22.48 -12.83 -25.07
C VAL A 7 -22.16 -14.32 -24.98
N ARG A 8 -21.99 -14.97 -26.14
CA ARG A 8 -21.56 -16.36 -26.28
C ARG A 8 -20.05 -16.44 -26.50
N PHE A 9 -19.37 -17.12 -25.57
CA PHE A 9 -17.97 -17.52 -25.68
C PHE A 9 -17.87 -18.99 -26.08
N GLU A 10 -16.65 -19.50 -26.28
CA GLU A 10 -16.42 -20.90 -26.71
C GLU A 10 -17.04 -21.93 -25.76
N ASN A 11 -16.95 -21.68 -24.45
CA ASN A 11 -17.30 -22.62 -23.39
C ASN A 11 -18.56 -22.24 -22.59
N PHE A 12 -19.01 -21.00 -22.67
CA PHE A 12 -20.14 -20.51 -21.89
C PHE A 12 -20.83 -19.32 -22.55
N ILE A 13 -22.05 -19.03 -22.10
CA ILE A 13 -22.78 -17.80 -22.38
C ILE A 13 -22.88 -17.02 -21.08
N ILE A 14 -22.63 -15.71 -21.13
CA ILE A 14 -22.86 -14.78 -20.03
C ILE A 14 -23.93 -13.78 -20.46
N TYR A 15 -24.87 -13.45 -19.57
CA TYR A 15 -25.98 -12.57 -19.88
C TYR A 15 -26.45 -11.78 -18.66
N SER A 16 -27.06 -10.63 -18.89
CA SER A 16 -27.70 -9.82 -17.85
C SER A 16 -29.14 -10.28 -17.63
N LYS A 17 -29.76 -9.78 -16.55
CA LYS A 17 -31.18 -10.01 -16.26
C LYS A 17 -32.13 -9.55 -17.38
N ASP A 18 -31.67 -8.68 -18.27
CA ASP A 18 -32.49 -8.09 -19.33
C ASP A 18 -32.56 -8.97 -20.59
N LEU A 19 -31.90 -10.14 -20.61
CA LEU A 19 -31.98 -11.09 -21.72
C LEU A 19 -33.23 -11.97 -21.58
N ASN A 20 -34.10 -11.96 -22.59
CA ASN A 20 -35.27 -12.84 -22.66
C ASN A 20 -34.87 -14.29 -23.00
N ASP A 21 -35.70 -15.25 -22.58
CA ASP A 21 -35.47 -16.69 -22.78
C ASP A 21 -35.31 -17.08 -24.27
N ASP A 22 -36.09 -16.49 -25.17
CA ASP A 22 -35.98 -16.74 -26.63
C ASP A 22 -34.58 -16.37 -27.17
N ASN A 23 -34.01 -15.27 -26.66
CA ASN A 23 -32.67 -14.82 -27.05
C ASN A 23 -31.57 -15.68 -26.40
N LEU A 24 -31.82 -16.22 -25.20
CA LEU A 24 -30.92 -17.18 -24.56
C LEU A 24 -30.90 -18.50 -25.32
N GLU A 25 -32.06 -19.03 -25.72
CA GLU A 25 -32.16 -20.23 -26.55
C GLU A 25 -31.50 -20.01 -27.91
N PHE A 26 -31.66 -18.81 -28.48
CA PHE A 26 -30.95 -18.41 -29.69
C PHE A 26 -29.43 -18.45 -29.51
N LEU A 27 -28.89 -17.85 -28.45
CA LEU A 27 -27.45 -17.90 -28.15
C LEU A 27 -26.95 -19.32 -27.87
N GLN A 28 -27.79 -20.24 -27.39
CA GLN A 28 -27.41 -21.64 -27.18
C GLN A 28 -27.34 -22.43 -28.49
N ASN A 29 -28.28 -22.20 -29.40
CA ASN A 29 -28.48 -23.02 -30.60
C ASN A 29 -27.75 -22.49 -31.86
N TYR A 30 -27.50 -21.20 -31.96
CA TYR A 30 -26.93 -20.57 -33.17
C TYR A 30 -25.48 -20.07 -32.95
N LYS A 31 -24.71 -19.98 -34.04
CA LYS A 31 -23.29 -19.52 -34.02
C LYS A 31 -23.11 -18.02 -33.76
N GLU A 32 -24.19 -17.26 -33.60
CA GLU A 32 -24.08 -15.83 -33.28
C GLU A 32 -23.46 -15.63 -31.89
N GLN A 33 -22.57 -14.63 -31.79
CA GLN A 33 -21.73 -14.42 -30.62
C GLN A 33 -22.31 -13.44 -29.60
N THR A 34 -23.29 -12.61 -29.97
CA THR A 34 -23.75 -11.49 -29.13
C THR A 34 -25.21 -11.14 -29.38
N VAL A 35 -25.90 -10.64 -28.34
CA VAL A 35 -27.22 -9.98 -28.44
C VAL A 35 -27.06 -8.53 -28.00
N TYR A 36 -27.27 -7.61 -28.93
CA TYR A 36 -27.13 -6.17 -28.71
C TYR A 36 -28.28 -5.63 -27.86
N THR A 37 -27.97 -4.67 -26.98
CA THR A 37 -28.98 -3.85 -26.31
C THR A 37 -28.91 -2.41 -26.80
N THR A 38 -30.07 -1.76 -26.95
CA THR A 38 -30.19 -0.42 -27.55
C THR A 38 -29.90 0.72 -26.57
N ALA A 39 -29.68 0.44 -25.28
CA ALA A 39 -29.38 1.47 -24.29
C ALA A 39 -28.22 1.08 -23.37
N ASN A 40 -27.46 2.10 -22.93
CA ASN A 40 -26.40 2.00 -21.93
C ASN A 40 -27.01 1.75 -20.54
N PHE A 41 -27.63 0.58 -20.37
CA PHE A 41 -28.20 0.17 -19.09
C PHE A 41 -27.07 -0.21 -18.13
N SER A 42 -27.26 0.15 -16.85
CA SER A 42 -26.34 -0.17 -15.75
C SER A 42 -26.02 -1.67 -15.61
N ASN A 43 -26.83 -2.54 -16.23
CA ASN A 43 -26.72 -3.98 -16.10
C ASN A 43 -26.14 -4.67 -17.36
N SER A 44 -25.76 -3.89 -18.37
CA SER A 44 -25.27 -4.42 -19.65
C SER A 44 -23.82 -4.93 -19.56
N ILE A 45 -23.43 -5.76 -20.53
CA ILE A 45 -22.06 -6.20 -20.75
C ILE A 45 -21.47 -5.29 -21.82
N ALA A 46 -20.41 -4.55 -21.51
CA ALA A 46 -19.80 -3.61 -22.45
C ALA A 46 -18.58 -4.21 -23.15
N TYR A 47 -18.25 -3.71 -24.34
CA TYR A 47 -17.03 -4.05 -25.08
C TYR A 47 -16.39 -2.81 -25.66
N ASP A 48 -15.10 -2.63 -25.40
CA ASP A 48 -14.33 -1.44 -25.80
C ASP A 48 -13.54 -1.61 -27.11
N GLY A 49 -13.69 -2.75 -27.79
CA GLY A 49 -12.92 -3.12 -28.98
C GLY A 49 -11.69 -4.00 -28.67
N LYS A 50 -11.36 -4.22 -27.40
CA LYS A 50 -10.28 -5.11 -26.95
C LYS A 50 -10.74 -6.12 -25.91
N GLN A 51 -11.59 -5.73 -24.98
CA GLN A 51 -11.98 -6.56 -23.84
C GLN A 51 -13.45 -6.35 -23.44
N TYR A 52 -14.03 -7.39 -22.84
CA TYR A 52 -15.37 -7.35 -22.26
C TYR A 52 -15.33 -6.75 -20.86
N ILE A 53 -16.32 -5.93 -20.56
CA ILE A 53 -16.42 -5.13 -19.35
C ILE A 53 -17.71 -5.49 -18.60
N LEU A 54 -17.56 -5.77 -17.31
CA LEU A 54 -18.65 -6.02 -16.36
C LEU A 54 -18.69 -4.88 -15.33
N TYR A 55 -19.88 -4.58 -14.80
CA TYR A 55 -20.06 -3.60 -13.73
C TYR A 55 -20.15 -4.30 -12.37
N GLU A 56 -19.52 -3.74 -11.34
CA GLU A 56 -19.73 -4.20 -9.97
C GLU A 56 -21.20 -3.99 -9.54
N TRP A 57 -21.66 -4.73 -8.54
CA TRP A 57 -23.05 -4.72 -8.04
C TRP A 57 -24.13 -5.18 -9.03
N VAL A 58 -23.72 -5.64 -10.21
CA VAL A 58 -24.61 -6.25 -11.20
C VAL A 58 -24.46 -7.77 -11.14
N GLU A 59 -25.60 -8.46 -11.11
CA GLU A 59 -25.64 -9.91 -11.23
C GLU A 59 -25.73 -10.30 -12.72
N TYR A 60 -24.74 -11.06 -13.17
CA TYR A 60 -24.70 -11.64 -14.50
C TYR A 60 -24.91 -13.15 -14.40
N TYR A 61 -25.70 -13.72 -15.27
CA TYR A 61 -25.95 -15.16 -15.30
C TYR A 61 -25.05 -15.83 -16.32
N VAL A 62 -24.64 -17.06 -16.03
CA VAL A 62 -23.76 -17.84 -16.87
C VAL A 62 -24.35 -19.23 -17.10
N VAL A 63 -24.27 -19.72 -18.33
CA VAL A 63 -24.63 -21.10 -18.70
C VAL A 63 -23.51 -21.69 -19.55
N GLY A 64 -22.99 -22.86 -19.18
CA GLY A 64 -21.97 -23.56 -19.95
C GLY A 64 -22.55 -24.26 -21.18
N ILE A 65 -21.81 -24.23 -22.29
CA ILE A 65 -22.24 -24.76 -23.60
C ILE A 65 -21.24 -25.79 -24.14
N ASN A 66 -21.62 -26.50 -25.21
CA ASN A 66 -20.74 -27.42 -25.94
C ASN A 66 -20.13 -28.58 -25.12
N GLY A 67 -20.79 -29.02 -24.03
CA GLY A 67 -20.28 -30.08 -23.16
C GLY A 67 -19.18 -29.64 -22.20
N SER A 68 -18.79 -28.36 -22.21
CA SER A 68 -17.88 -27.76 -21.24
C SER A 68 -18.60 -27.62 -19.90
N ARG A 69 -18.23 -28.47 -18.93
CA ARG A 69 -18.81 -28.47 -17.59
C ARG A 69 -18.14 -27.39 -16.75
N LEU A 70 -18.92 -26.36 -16.41
CA LEU A 70 -18.57 -25.39 -15.39
C LEU A 70 -18.53 -26.08 -14.02
N THR A 71 -17.52 -25.73 -13.25
CA THR A 71 -17.22 -26.28 -11.93
C THR A 71 -17.44 -25.23 -10.85
N ILE A 72 -17.58 -25.66 -9.60
CA ILE A 72 -17.67 -24.75 -8.45
C ILE A 72 -16.43 -23.84 -8.37
N ASP A 73 -15.27 -24.36 -8.79
CA ASP A 73 -14.01 -23.62 -8.80
C ASP A 73 -14.02 -22.45 -9.79
N ASP A 74 -14.75 -22.55 -10.91
CA ASP A 74 -14.91 -21.43 -11.87
C ASP A 74 -15.65 -20.23 -11.27
N PHE A 75 -16.51 -20.47 -10.28
CA PHE A 75 -17.28 -19.44 -9.59
C PHE A 75 -16.64 -19.01 -8.26
N ALA A 76 -15.51 -19.62 -7.86
CA ALA A 76 -14.87 -19.36 -6.59
C ALA A 76 -14.52 -17.87 -6.46
N ASN A 77 -15.05 -17.23 -5.43
CA ASN A 77 -14.89 -15.80 -5.09
C ASN A 77 -15.51 -14.80 -6.09
N ILE A 78 -16.08 -15.24 -7.22
CA ILE A 78 -16.64 -14.38 -8.28
C ILE A 78 -18.17 -14.46 -8.32
N GLY A 79 -18.76 -15.56 -7.83
CA GLY A 79 -20.19 -15.77 -7.91
C GLY A 79 -20.69 -17.07 -7.28
N GLN A 80 -21.83 -17.54 -7.73
CA GLN A 80 -22.49 -18.74 -7.22
C GLN A 80 -22.77 -19.74 -8.33
N TYR A 81 -22.33 -20.98 -8.14
CA TYR A 81 -22.68 -22.09 -9.03
C TYR A 81 -24.08 -22.62 -8.71
N TYR A 82 -24.88 -22.84 -9.76
CA TYR A 82 -26.21 -23.44 -9.69
C TYR A 82 -26.22 -24.83 -10.34
N ARG A 83 -27.37 -25.51 -10.26
CA ARG A 83 -27.57 -26.81 -10.95
C ARG A 83 -27.70 -26.59 -12.46
N ASN A 84 -27.49 -27.66 -13.24
CA ASN A 84 -27.64 -27.65 -14.71
C ASN A 84 -26.61 -26.79 -15.45
N ASN A 85 -25.35 -26.82 -15.01
CA ASN A 85 -24.25 -26.13 -15.69
C ASN A 85 -24.45 -24.62 -15.80
N SER A 86 -25.10 -24.02 -14.81
CA SER A 86 -25.35 -22.58 -14.75
C SER A 86 -24.84 -21.99 -13.44
N GLY A 87 -24.78 -20.67 -13.37
CA GLY A 87 -24.38 -19.92 -12.18
C GLY A 87 -24.67 -18.44 -12.36
N SER A 88 -24.37 -17.65 -11.34
CA SER A 88 -24.31 -16.20 -11.45
C SER A 88 -22.94 -15.68 -11.03
N ILE A 89 -22.52 -14.58 -11.65
CA ILE A 89 -21.36 -13.77 -11.32
C ILE A 89 -21.89 -12.49 -10.69
N LEU A 90 -21.47 -12.20 -9.46
CA LEU A 90 -21.84 -10.99 -8.75
C LEU A 90 -20.63 -10.48 -7.98
N LEU A 91 -19.95 -9.51 -8.58
CA LEU A 91 -18.80 -8.86 -7.99
C LEU A 91 -19.24 -7.67 -7.16
N LYS A 92 -19.04 -7.77 -5.84
CA LYS A 92 -19.37 -6.73 -4.89
C LYS A 92 -18.09 -5.99 -4.52
N ASN A 93 -18.04 -4.70 -4.80
CA ASN A 93 -16.97 -3.78 -4.38
C ASN A 93 -15.60 -4.14 -4.96
N PHE A 94 -15.57 -4.68 -6.18
CA PHE A 94 -14.36 -5.15 -6.84
C PHE A 94 -14.20 -4.43 -8.17
N VAL A 95 -13.03 -3.83 -8.39
CA VAL A 95 -12.67 -3.20 -9.66
C VAL A 95 -11.31 -3.74 -10.09
N GLY A 96 -11.23 -4.30 -11.28
CA GLY A 96 -10.03 -5.00 -11.69
C GLY A 96 -10.25 -5.89 -12.89
N TYR A 97 -9.53 -6.99 -12.96
CA TYR A 97 -9.69 -7.97 -14.02
C TYR A 97 -9.99 -9.31 -13.38
N ILE A 98 -11.04 -9.97 -13.84
CA ILE A 98 -11.34 -11.34 -13.45
C ILE A 98 -11.13 -12.26 -14.64
N ARG A 99 -10.82 -13.51 -14.33
CA ARG A 99 -10.87 -14.58 -15.31
C ARG A 99 -12.00 -15.52 -14.94
N PHE A 100 -12.90 -15.77 -15.87
CA PHE A 100 -13.93 -16.78 -15.74
C PHE A 100 -13.76 -17.82 -16.85
N ALA A 101 -13.54 -19.08 -16.45
CA ALA A 101 -13.05 -20.14 -17.33
C ALA A 101 -11.81 -19.70 -18.14
N ASN A 102 -11.97 -19.54 -19.46
CA ASN A 102 -10.89 -19.15 -20.37
C ASN A 102 -10.96 -17.68 -20.83
N GLN A 103 -11.91 -16.90 -20.32
CA GLN A 103 -12.13 -15.52 -20.75
C GLN A 103 -11.75 -14.54 -19.63
N GLU A 104 -11.09 -13.46 -20.01
CA GLU A 104 -10.80 -12.34 -19.13
C GLU A 104 -11.88 -11.25 -19.29
N PHE A 105 -12.33 -10.70 -18.18
CA PHE A 105 -13.25 -9.58 -18.10
C PHE A 105 -12.62 -8.46 -17.27
N GLN A 106 -12.77 -7.23 -17.74
CA GLN A 106 -12.51 -6.06 -16.92
C GLN A 106 -13.75 -5.73 -16.09
N VAL A 107 -13.57 -5.43 -14.82
CA VAL A 107 -14.64 -5.05 -13.90
C VAL A 107 -14.45 -3.60 -13.55
N ILE A 108 -15.46 -2.78 -13.78
CA ILE A 108 -15.43 -1.34 -13.50
C ILE A 108 -16.55 -0.95 -12.55
N SER A 109 -16.33 0.14 -11.80
CA SER A 109 -17.39 0.80 -11.06
C SER A 109 -18.08 1.80 -11.98
N SER A 110 -19.41 1.88 -11.89
CA SER A 110 -20.17 2.96 -12.52
C SER A 110 -20.02 4.30 -11.79
N LYS A 111 -19.49 4.28 -10.56
CA LYS A 111 -19.39 5.44 -9.66
C LYS A 111 -18.01 6.10 -9.67
N ILE A 112 -16.97 5.38 -10.09
CA ILE A 112 -15.60 5.89 -10.11
C ILE A 112 -14.85 5.42 -11.36
N SER A 113 -14.16 6.33 -12.03
CA SER A 113 -13.29 5.96 -13.15
C SER A 113 -11.98 5.32 -12.66
N ILE A 114 -11.31 4.59 -13.55
CA ILE A 114 -10.03 3.93 -13.23
C ILE A 114 -8.95 4.95 -12.86
N ASN A 115 -8.91 6.09 -13.54
CA ASN A 115 -7.92 7.14 -13.30
C ASN A 115 -8.16 7.84 -11.95
N GLU A 116 -9.42 8.16 -11.64
CA GLU A 116 -9.80 8.73 -10.33
C GLU A 116 -9.45 7.76 -9.20
N MET A 117 -9.76 6.47 -9.35
CA MET A 117 -9.42 5.45 -8.37
C MET A 117 -7.91 5.38 -8.13
N HIS A 118 -7.08 5.46 -9.18
CA HIS A 118 -5.63 5.50 -9.02
C HIS A 118 -5.17 6.74 -8.26
N SER A 119 -5.74 7.92 -8.55
CA SER A 119 -5.44 9.15 -7.82
C SER A 119 -5.83 9.05 -6.34
N LEU A 120 -7.00 8.48 -6.05
CA LEU A 120 -7.50 8.32 -4.68
C LEU A 120 -6.65 7.34 -3.87
N ILE A 121 -6.22 6.22 -4.48
CA ILE A 121 -5.28 5.30 -3.83
C ILE A 121 -3.98 6.05 -3.49
N GLU A 122 -3.45 6.87 -4.41
CA GLU A 122 -2.24 7.66 -4.12
C GLU A 122 -2.44 8.72 -3.04
N GLU A 123 -3.62 9.32 -2.96
CA GLU A 123 -3.98 10.26 -1.88
C GLU A 123 -4.06 9.55 -0.53
N VAL A 124 -4.78 8.44 -0.45
CA VAL A 124 -4.87 7.59 0.75
C VAL A 124 -3.48 7.14 1.18
N ASP A 125 -2.63 6.70 0.26
CA ASP A 125 -1.24 6.32 0.53
C ASP A 125 -0.44 7.49 1.14
N SER A 126 -0.61 8.68 0.59
CA SER A 126 0.06 9.89 1.08
C SER A 126 -0.40 10.22 2.50
N ARG A 127 -1.71 10.19 2.77
CA ARG A 127 -2.30 10.47 4.09
C ARG A 127 -1.90 9.43 5.12
N ILE A 128 -1.94 8.14 4.77
CA ILE A 128 -1.40 7.05 5.61
C ILE A 128 0.04 7.36 6.01
N ASN A 129 0.91 7.71 5.05
CA ASN A 129 2.31 8.01 5.35
C ASN A 129 2.47 9.23 6.28
N GLN A 130 1.68 10.29 6.09
CA GLN A 130 1.69 11.47 6.96
C GLN A 130 1.24 11.14 8.39
N THR A 131 0.12 10.42 8.54
CA THR A 131 -0.41 9.97 9.83
C THR A 131 0.60 9.13 10.59
N LEU A 132 1.31 8.24 9.88
CA LEU A 132 2.40 7.47 10.47
C LEU A 132 3.54 8.37 10.93
N SER A 133 4.00 9.33 10.13
CA SER A 133 5.03 10.29 10.53
C SER A 133 4.67 11.07 11.81
N LEU A 134 3.40 11.48 11.96
CA LEU A 134 2.90 12.19 13.14
C LEU A 134 2.85 11.30 14.40
N SER A 135 2.56 10.01 14.25
CA SER A 135 2.58 9.06 15.38
C SER A 135 3.98 8.86 15.99
N PHE A 136 5.04 9.09 15.21
CA PHE A 136 6.43 8.98 15.67
C PHE A 136 6.96 10.22 16.38
N SER A 137 6.50 11.41 16.03
CA SER A 137 6.93 12.64 16.70
C SER A 137 6.35 12.79 18.09
N THR A 138 5.18 12.19 18.33
CA THR A 138 4.41 12.30 19.58
C THR A 138 4.85 11.27 20.63
N ASN A 139 5.19 10.05 20.20
CA ASN A 139 5.70 9.01 21.10
C ASN A 139 7.22 9.07 21.16
N GLY A 140 7.76 9.81 22.14
CA GLY A 140 9.19 9.78 22.47
C GLY A 140 9.73 8.36 22.56
N VAL A 141 10.99 8.19 22.18
CA VAL A 141 11.73 6.92 21.95
C VAL A 141 11.69 5.90 23.13
N SER A 142 11.10 6.25 24.29
CA SER A 142 11.22 5.52 25.54
C SER A 142 9.97 4.78 26.06
N SER A 143 8.86 4.68 25.31
CA SER A 143 7.66 3.96 25.79
C SER A 143 6.94 3.14 24.71
N ALA A 144 7.67 2.30 23.98
CA ALA A 144 7.07 1.27 23.12
C ALA A 144 7.29 -0.12 23.73
N SER A 145 6.24 -0.69 24.32
CA SER A 145 6.21 -2.11 24.70
C SER A 145 6.20 -2.98 23.43
N PHE A 146 7.19 -3.86 23.31
CA PHE A 146 7.34 -4.77 22.18
C PHE A 146 6.48 -6.02 22.40
N GLU A 147 5.32 -6.11 21.74
CA GLU A 147 4.63 -7.40 21.59
C GLU A 147 5.18 -8.19 20.39
N LYS A 148 5.56 -9.45 20.64
CA LYS A 148 6.18 -10.37 19.67
C LYS A 148 5.26 -10.87 18.55
N LYS A 149 3.95 -10.57 18.54
CA LYS A 149 3.03 -10.92 17.45
C LYS A 149 3.09 -9.96 16.24
N ASN A 150 3.93 -8.93 16.29
CA ASN A 150 3.93 -7.76 15.39
C ASN A 150 4.83 -7.86 14.13
N GLU A 151 5.33 -9.03 13.74
CA GLU A 151 6.24 -9.14 12.57
C GLU A 151 5.53 -9.03 11.21
N ARG A 152 4.35 -9.65 11.03
CA ARG A 152 3.62 -9.67 9.74
C ARG A 152 3.18 -8.29 9.23
N TYR A 153 2.86 -7.36 10.13
CA TYR A 153 2.34 -6.04 9.76
C TYR A 153 3.43 -5.07 9.30
N LYS A 154 4.58 -5.11 9.99
CA LYS A 154 5.79 -4.39 9.57
C LYS A 154 6.18 -4.77 8.15
N GLU A 155 6.05 -6.05 7.83
CA GLU A 155 6.39 -6.57 6.52
C GLU A 155 5.46 -6.02 5.43
N PHE A 156 4.14 -5.98 5.67
CA PHE A 156 3.19 -5.41 4.71
C PHE A 156 3.38 -3.92 4.46
N TYR A 157 3.58 -3.13 5.51
CA TYR A 157 3.87 -1.71 5.35
C TYR A 157 5.15 -1.46 4.55
N VAL A 158 6.19 -2.24 4.82
CA VAL A 158 7.45 -2.19 4.07
C VAL A 158 7.24 -2.64 2.61
N TYR A 159 6.34 -3.60 2.34
CA TYR A 159 5.92 -3.96 0.97
C TYR A 159 5.32 -2.75 0.26
N MET A 160 4.36 -2.06 0.88
CA MET A 160 3.67 -0.94 0.25
C MET A 160 4.60 0.23 -0.04
N LYS A 161 5.48 0.59 0.90
CA LYS A 161 6.51 1.59 0.65
C LYS A 161 7.39 1.21 -0.53
N LEU A 162 7.86 -0.04 -0.56
CA LEU A 162 8.71 -0.53 -1.64
C LEU A 162 7.98 -0.50 -2.99
N TYR A 163 6.76 -1.02 -3.04
CA TYR A 163 5.92 -1.04 -4.25
C TYR A 163 5.71 0.38 -4.78
N ASN A 164 5.35 1.33 -3.91
CA ASN A 164 5.18 2.73 -4.29
C ASN A 164 6.47 3.39 -4.75
N SER A 165 7.60 3.12 -4.10
CA SER A 165 8.90 3.63 -4.55
C SER A 165 9.34 3.03 -5.90
N LEU A 166 8.96 1.79 -6.20
CA LEU A 166 9.17 1.15 -7.50
C LEU A 166 8.27 1.77 -8.57
N LYS A 167 6.97 1.93 -8.28
CA LYS A 167 5.96 2.50 -9.17
C LYS A 167 6.26 3.95 -9.54
N LYS A 168 6.69 4.76 -8.57
CA LYS A 168 7.12 6.16 -8.78
C LYS A 168 8.52 6.28 -9.39
N HIS A 169 9.08 5.18 -9.90
CA HIS A 169 10.40 5.13 -10.53
C HIS A 169 11.55 5.70 -9.67
N LYS A 170 11.47 5.57 -8.34
CA LYS A 170 12.51 6.08 -7.43
C LYS A 170 13.71 5.13 -7.30
N ILE A 171 13.52 3.84 -7.56
CA ILE A 171 14.58 2.82 -7.38
C ILE A 171 15.25 2.45 -8.71
N LEU A 172 14.49 1.91 -9.68
CA LEU A 172 15.06 1.31 -10.90
C LEU A 172 15.93 2.28 -11.75
N PRO A 173 15.53 3.54 -12.02
CA PRO A 173 16.37 4.48 -12.76
C PRO A 173 17.66 4.82 -12.04
N ASN A 174 17.61 4.96 -10.72
CA ASN A 174 18.78 5.27 -9.90
C ASN A 174 19.77 4.08 -9.86
N LEU A 175 19.27 2.84 -9.81
CA LEU A 175 20.11 1.64 -9.96
C LEU A 175 20.77 1.59 -11.35
N LYS A 176 20.04 1.87 -12.43
CA LYS A 176 20.60 1.95 -13.80
C LYS A 176 21.66 3.04 -13.91
N ARG A 177 21.50 4.16 -13.20
CA ARG A 177 22.51 5.23 -13.14
C ARG A 177 23.76 4.79 -12.40
N ILE A 178 23.62 4.10 -11.27
CA ILE A 178 24.74 3.53 -10.52
C ILE A 178 25.52 2.53 -11.40
N LEU A 179 24.83 1.66 -12.14
CA LEU A 179 25.50 0.73 -13.06
C LEU A 179 26.37 1.43 -14.12
N LYS A 180 26.00 2.64 -14.55
CA LYS A 180 26.80 3.44 -15.49
C LYS A 180 27.93 4.23 -14.81
N PHE A 181 27.71 4.68 -13.58
CA PHE A 181 28.60 5.59 -12.85
C PHE A 181 28.90 5.07 -11.44
N HIS A 182 29.35 3.82 -11.36
CA HIS A 182 29.60 3.17 -10.09
C HIS A 182 30.86 3.70 -9.42
N ASN A 183 30.85 3.72 -8.10
CA ASN A 183 32.03 4.05 -7.30
C ASN A 183 33.13 3.01 -7.56
N LYS A 184 34.38 3.48 -7.54
CA LYS A 184 35.60 2.70 -7.77
C LYS A 184 36.58 3.02 -6.66
N LYS A 185 37.28 2.00 -6.18
CA LYS A 185 38.35 2.15 -5.20
C LYS A 185 39.65 1.66 -5.80
N PHE A 186 40.72 2.38 -5.53
CA PHE A 186 42.07 1.89 -5.82
C PHE A 186 42.50 0.97 -4.69
N GLU A 187 42.85 -0.26 -5.03
CA GLU A 187 43.40 -1.23 -4.10
C GLU A 187 44.81 -1.57 -4.54
N SER A 188 45.76 -1.43 -3.60
CA SER A 188 47.13 -1.89 -3.79
C SER A 188 47.13 -3.40 -3.61
N THR A 189 47.44 -4.11 -4.69
CA THR A 189 47.62 -5.56 -4.70
C THR A 189 49.10 -5.88 -4.82
N CYS A 190 49.52 -6.93 -4.15
CA CYS A 190 50.89 -7.43 -4.15
C CYS A 190 50.93 -8.80 -4.81
N ASN A 191 51.71 -8.95 -5.86
CA ASN A 191 52.04 -10.25 -6.43
C ASN A 191 53.51 -10.57 -6.17
N ILE A 192 53.77 -11.81 -5.80
CA ILE A 192 55.14 -12.33 -5.74
C ILE A 192 55.52 -12.75 -7.15
N VAL A 193 56.52 -12.07 -7.73
CA VAL A 193 57.00 -12.36 -9.09
C VAL A 193 58.51 -12.64 -9.05
N PRO A 194 59.02 -13.55 -9.90
CA PRO A 194 60.46 -13.69 -10.07
C PRO A 194 61.08 -12.35 -10.46
N LEU A 195 62.26 -12.02 -9.92
CA LEU A 195 62.91 -10.73 -10.16
C LEU A 195 63.12 -10.44 -11.66
N SER A 196 63.27 -11.49 -12.48
CA SER A 196 63.40 -11.39 -13.93
C SER A 196 62.14 -10.96 -14.67
N LEU A 197 60.97 -11.17 -14.07
CA LEU A 197 59.64 -10.85 -14.63
C LEU A 197 59.03 -9.60 -13.99
N ALA A 198 59.69 -9.01 -13.00
CA ALA A 198 59.25 -7.79 -12.34
C ALA A 198 59.31 -6.59 -13.31
N ASN A 199 58.16 -5.97 -13.57
CA ASN A 199 58.05 -4.84 -14.48
C ASN A 199 58.12 -3.50 -13.73
N ASN A 200 57.71 -3.45 -12.47
CA ASN A 200 57.64 -2.24 -11.67
C ASN A 200 58.12 -2.48 -10.23
N ILE A 201 59.29 -1.93 -9.89
CA ILE A 201 59.87 -2.02 -8.54
C ILE A 201 59.56 -0.72 -7.80
N SER A 202 58.53 -0.73 -6.95
CA SER A 202 58.13 0.44 -6.14
C SER A 202 59.01 0.62 -4.90
N ASN A 203 58.89 1.77 -4.24
CA ASN A 203 59.55 1.98 -2.94
C ASN A 203 59.07 0.98 -1.88
N GLU A 204 57.80 0.56 -1.89
CA GLU A 204 57.34 -0.51 -0.99
C GLU A 204 58.02 -1.85 -1.31
N SER A 205 58.21 -2.15 -2.60
CA SER A 205 58.92 -3.35 -3.06
C SER A 205 60.35 -3.38 -2.54
N LEU A 206 61.04 -2.24 -2.59
CA LEU A 206 62.39 -2.07 -2.04
C LEU A 206 62.41 -2.18 -0.51
N MET A 207 61.46 -1.56 0.19
CA MET A 207 61.38 -1.64 1.65
C MET A 207 61.15 -3.08 2.12
N ASP A 208 60.36 -3.87 1.40
CA ASP A 208 60.19 -5.30 1.67
C ASP A 208 61.50 -6.08 1.50
N MET A 209 62.29 -5.78 0.46
CA MET A 209 63.61 -6.37 0.26
C MET A 209 64.53 -6.10 1.46
N PHE A 210 64.57 -4.86 1.96
CA PHE A 210 65.42 -4.48 3.08
C PHE A 210 64.88 -4.90 4.45
N SER A 211 63.58 -5.20 4.57
CA SER A 211 62.94 -5.64 5.82
C SER A 211 63.26 -7.09 6.20
N GLY A 212 63.96 -7.84 5.35
CA GLY A 212 64.37 -9.23 5.61
C GLY A 212 63.28 -10.28 5.35
N ARG A 213 62.19 -9.90 4.66
CA ARG A 213 61.06 -10.79 4.33
C ARG A 213 61.21 -11.52 2.99
N THR A 214 62.25 -11.22 2.23
CA THR A 214 62.52 -11.80 0.90
C THR A 214 63.70 -12.76 0.99
N ASN A 215 63.57 -13.94 0.38
CA ASN A 215 64.66 -14.90 0.31
C ASN A 215 65.72 -14.40 -0.67
N LEU A 216 66.93 -14.20 -0.15
CA LEU A 216 68.08 -13.75 -0.92
C LEU A 216 68.96 -14.95 -1.28
N THR A 217 69.31 -15.08 -2.55
CA THR A 217 70.26 -16.10 -3.01
C THR A 217 71.56 -15.46 -3.48
N LYS A 218 72.64 -16.23 -3.36
CA LYS A 218 73.98 -15.76 -3.69
C LYS A 218 74.15 -15.78 -5.20
N SER A 219 74.39 -14.63 -5.80
CA SER A 219 74.65 -14.50 -7.23
C SER A 219 75.95 -13.72 -7.44
N ALA A 220 76.84 -14.30 -8.25
CA ALA A 220 78.17 -13.74 -8.52
C ALA A 220 78.18 -12.70 -9.66
N ASP A 221 77.10 -12.60 -10.43
CA ASP A 221 77.07 -11.81 -11.67
C ASP A 221 75.98 -10.74 -11.69
N GLY A 222 76.38 -9.53 -12.06
CA GLY A 222 75.51 -8.39 -12.33
C GLY A 222 75.83 -7.14 -11.48
N LYS A 223 75.60 -5.95 -12.07
CA LYS A 223 75.79 -4.64 -11.40
C LYS A 223 74.94 -4.47 -10.13
N ILE A 224 73.84 -5.22 -10.03
CA ILE A 224 72.92 -5.22 -8.88
C ILE A 224 73.51 -6.07 -7.75
N ALA A 225 74.04 -7.27 -8.04
CA ALA A 225 74.70 -8.14 -7.06
C ALA A 225 75.83 -7.42 -6.31
N ALA A 226 76.62 -6.62 -7.04
CA ALA A 226 77.70 -5.82 -6.47
C ALA A 226 77.23 -4.76 -5.44
N LYS A 227 76.00 -4.24 -5.60
CA LYS A 227 75.38 -3.31 -4.65
C LYS A 227 74.73 -4.00 -3.45
N PHE A 228 74.49 -5.30 -3.53
CA PHE A 228 73.85 -6.13 -2.50
C PHE A 228 74.82 -7.19 -1.92
N ASN A 229 76.13 -6.92 -1.88
CA ASN A 229 77.15 -7.82 -1.33
C ASN A 229 77.13 -9.26 -1.90
N GLY A 230 76.74 -9.42 -3.17
CA GLY A 230 76.66 -10.72 -3.86
C GLY A 230 75.37 -11.50 -3.60
N PHE A 231 74.32 -10.85 -3.06
CA PHE A 231 73.01 -11.46 -2.83
C PHE A 231 71.93 -10.77 -3.65
N ILE A 232 71.00 -11.52 -4.22
CA ILE A 232 69.89 -10.99 -5.01
C ILE A 232 68.61 -11.74 -4.59
N PRO A 233 67.44 -11.08 -4.48
CA PRO A 233 66.19 -11.79 -4.27
C PRO A 233 65.79 -12.61 -5.51
N GLU A 234 65.33 -13.84 -5.31
CA GLU A 234 64.76 -14.67 -6.39
C GLU A 234 63.38 -14.17 -6.81
N GLU A 235 62.59 -13.74 -5.83
CA GLU A 235 61.25 -13.21 -6.01
C GLU A 235 61.13 -11.85 -5.32
N ILE A 236 60.35 -10.96 -5.91
CA ILE A 236 60.05 -9.63 -5.38
C ILE A 236 58.53 -9.43 -5.31
N ASN A 237 58.10 -8.71 -4.29
CA ASN A 237 56.74 -8.22 -4.15
C ASN A 237 56.54 -7.06 -5.12
N GLU A 238 55.78 -7.28 -6.20
CA GLU A 238 55.37 -6.23 -7.12
C GLU A 238 54.02 -5.65 -6.68
N TYR A 239 54.04 -4.37 -6.32
CA TYR A 239 52.85 -3.62 -5.92
C TYR A 239 52.26 -2.89 -7.12
N TYR A 240 50.98 -3.14 -7.40
CA TYR A 240 50.24 -2.45 -8.44
C TYR A 240 48.87 -2.03 -7.92
N ASN A 241 48.41 -0.87 -8.39
CA ASN A 241 47.10 -0.35 -8.04
C ASN A 241 46.08 -0.87 -9.03
N VAL A 242 45.14 -1.70 -8.56
CA VAL A 242 44.01 -2.16 -9.35
C VAL A 242 42.79 -1.31 -9.00
N VAL A 243 42.01 -0.99 -10.03
CA VAL A 243 40.71 -0.37 -9.84
C VAL A 243 39.72 -1.48 -9.50
N SER A 244 39.32 -1.53 -8.22
CA SER A 244 38.31 -2.44 -7.72
C SER A 244 36.95 -1.76 -7.70
N ASN A 245 35.92 -2.49 -8.14
CA ASN A 245 34.53 -2.09 -8.00
C ASN A 245 33.94 -2.50 -6.65
N ASP A 246 34.67 -3.27 -5.83
CA ASP A 246 34.17 -3.81 -4.58
C ASP A 246 34.27 -2.82 -3.41
N THR A 247 33.51 -1.73 -3.49
CA THR A 247 33.45 -0.67 -2.47
C THR A 247 32.35 -0.94 -1.44
N SER A 248 32.48 -0.37 -0.23
CA SER A 248 31.44 -0.46 0.81
C SER A 248 30.07 0.03 0.31
N GLU A 249 30.05 1.07 -0.53
CA GLU A 249 28.83 1.61 -1.11
C GLU A 249 28.21 0.65 -2.11
N ASN A 250 29.02 0.02 -2.96
CA ASN A 250 28.53 -0.93 -3.96
C ASN A 250 28.00 -2.21 -3.30
N ARG A 251 28.65 -2.67 -2.22
CA ARG A 251 28.14 -3.76 -1.37
C ARG A 251 26.80 -3.41 -0.73
N PHE A 252 26.64 -2.17 -0.27
CA PHE A 252 25.36 -1.66 0.24
C PHE A 252 24.26 -1.68 -0.82
N ILE A 253 24.53 -1.22 -2.05
CA ILE A 253 23.55 -1.28 -3.15
C ILE A 253 23.15 -2.74 -3.43
N LYS A 254 24.11 -3.67 -3.51
CA LYS A 254 23.85 -5.11 -3.68
C LYS A 254 22.95 -5.66 -2.57
N PHE A 255 23.25 -5.31 -1.32
CA PHE A 255 22.44 -5.67 -0.16
C PHE A 255 21.01 -5.11 -0.28
N PHE A 256 20.85 -3.83 -0.59
CA PHE A 256 19.55 -3.18 -0.72
C PHE A 256 18.67 -3.85 -1.78
N VAL A 257 19.23 -4.17 -2.95
CA VAL A 257 18.50 -4.86 -4.02
C VAL A 257 18.09 -6.26 -3.58
N LYS A 258 18.97 -7.02 -2.91
CA LYS A 258 18.62 -8.33 -2.32
C LYS A 258 17.48 -8.21 -1.30
N GLN A 259 17.49 -7.18 -0.46
CA GLN A 259 16.40 -6.92 0.49
C GLN A 259 15.08 -6.64 -0.23
N CYS A 260 15.08 -5.79 -1.26
CA CYS A 260 13.88 -5.49 -2.06
C CYS A 260 13.29 -6.76 -2.69
N ILE A 261 14.13 -7.63 -3.27
CA ILE A 261 13.68 -8.89 -3.87
C ILE A 261 13.08 -9.82 -2.81
N ARG A 262 13.73 -9.96 -1.65
CA ARG A 262 13.22 -10.79 -0.55
C ARG A 262 11.84 -10.30 -0.09
N ILE A 263 11.71 -8.99 0.05
CA ILE A 263 10.48 -8.31 0.44
C ILE A 263 9.37 -8.61 -0.60
N LEU A 264 9.60 -8.31 -1.88
CA LEU A 264 8.63 -8.59 -2.95
C LEU A 264 8.28 -10.09 -3.11
N SER A 265 9.22 -11.00 -2.84
CA SER A 265 8.99 -12.45 -3.02
C SER A 265 8.02 -12.97 -1.98
N ARG A 266 8.24 -12.59 -0.71
CA ARG A 266 7.33 -12.94 0.36
C ARG A 266 5.94 -12.35 0.14
N PHE A 267 5.87 -11.11 -0.33
CA PHE A 267 4.60 -10.48 -0.68
C PHE A 267 3.84 -11.22 -1.80
N TYR A 268 4.56 -11.64 -2.83
CA TYR A 268 3.99 -12.41 -3.92
C TYR A 268 3.42 -13.75 -3.44
N ASP A 269 4.15 -14.45 -2.58
CA ASP A 269 3.69 -15.72 -2.01
C ASP A 269 2.44 -15.54 -1.15
N GLU A 270 2.36 -14.44 -0.38
CA GLU A 270 1.18 -14.06 0.39
C GLU A 270 0.00 -13.73 -0.53
N LEU A 271 0.17 -12.89 -1.56
CA LEU A 271 -0.90 -12.57 -2.52
C LEU A 271 -1.47 -13.81 -3.22
N PHE A 272 -0.61 -14.75 -3.60
CA PHE A 272 -1.02 -15.99 -4.26
C PHE A 272 -1.92 -16.86 -3.37
N GLN A 273 -1.81 -16.75 -2.05
CA GLN A 273 -2.66 -17.47 -1.10
C GLN A 273 -4.03 -16.81 -0.89
N TYR A 274 -4.15 -15.49 -1.03
CA TYR A 274 -5.36 -14.73 -0.67
C TYR A 274 -6.30 -14.42 -1.83
N SER A 275 -5.82 -14.26 -3.08
CA SER A 275 -6.74 -14.02 -4.19
C SER A 275 -6.19 -14.46 -5.55
N TYR A 276 -6.93 -15.35 -6.23
CA TYR A 276 -6.75 -15.64 -7.67
C TYR A 276 -7.19 -14.48 -8.58
N GLN A 277 -7.77 -13.43 -7.99
CA GLN A 277 -8.53 -12.40 -8.69
C GLN A 277 -7.68 -11.22 -9.16
N ASN A 278 -6.42 -11.09 -8.74
CA ASN A 278 -5.56 -9.98 -9.19
C ASN A 278 -4.28 -10.41 -9.87
N GLN A 279 -4.47 -11.10 -10.99
CA GLN A 279 -3.39 -11.47 -11.90
C GLN A 279 -2.55 -10.25 -12.31
N LEU A 280 -3.13 -9.05 -12.41
CA LEU A 280 -2.37 -7.84 -12.74
C LEU A 280 -1.40 -7.40 -11.63
N LEU A 281 -1.85 -7.26 -10.38
CA LEU A 281 -0.95 -6.89 -9.29
C LEU A 281 0.13 -7.96 -9.10
N ILE A 282 -0.27 -9.25 -9.15
CA ILE A 282 0.65 -10.38 -9.09
C ILE A 282 1.68 -10.29 -10.22
N LYS A 283 1.25 -9.97 -11.44
CA LYS A 283 2.13 -9.78 -12.60
C LYS A 283 3.04 -8.57 -12.44
N GLU A 284 2.56 -7.43 -11.97
CA GLU A 284 3.36 -6.23 -11.72
C GLU A 284 4.43 -6.46 -10.64
N VAL A 285 4.03 -7.03 -9.50
CA VAL A 285 4.96 -7.40 -8.42
C VAL A 285 6.02 -8.36 -8.95
N ASN A 286 5.61 -9.36 -9.74
CA ASN A 286 6.54 -10.30 -10.35
C ASN A 286 7.46 -9.62 -11.38
N GLN A 287 6.95 -8.68 -12.19
CA GLN A 287 7.76 -7.89 -13.12
C GLN A 287 8.86 -7.11 -12.39
N TYR A 288 8.54 -6.40 -11.30
CA TYR A 288 9.55 -5.70 -10.50
C TYR A 288 10.57 -6.67 -9.88
N ARG A 289 10.11 -7.84 -9.43
CA ARG A 289 10.98 -8.90 -8.91
C ARG A 289 11.96 -9.38 -9.97
N GLU A 290 11.47 -9.66 -11.17
CA GLU A 290 12.27 -10.13 -12.30
C GLU A 290 13.27 -9.06 -12.77
N GLU A 291 12.86 -7.79 -12.81
CA GLU A 291 13.75 -6.69 -13.17
C GLU A 291 14.89 -6.52 -12.16
N LEU A 292 14.60 -6.52 -10.86
CA LEU A 292 15.63 -6.44 -9.81
C LEU A 292 16.54 -7.67 -9.82
N THR A 293 15.99 -8.85 -10.07
CA THR A 293 16.76 -10.10 -10.19
C THR A 293 17.68 -10.07 -11.41
N ARG A 294 17.21 -9.54 -12.54
CA ARG A 294 18.01 -9.35 -13.75
C ARG A 294 19.17 -8.38 -13.50
N LEU A 295 18.94 -7.32 -12.73
CA LEU A 295 20.02 -6.39 -12.33
C LEU A 295 21.09 -7.10 -11.51
N LEU A 296 20.72 -7.92 -10.52
CA LEU A 296 21.70 -8.67 -9.71
C LEU A 296 22.55 -9.67 -10.51
N ARG A 297 22.06 -10.14 -11.66
CA ARG A 297 22.81 -11.07 -12.53
C ARG A 297 23.85 -10.39 -13.41
N THR A 298 23.93 -9.07 -13.43
CA THR A 298 24.94 -8.33 -14.20
C THR A 298 26.34 -8.55 -13.64
N ASP A 299 27.36 -8.52 -14.51
CA ASP A 299 28.76 -8.74 -14.14
C ASP A 299 29.22 -7.84 -13.00
N PHE A 300 28.74 -6.60 -12.98
CA PHE A 300 29.00 -5.64 -11.91
C PHE A 300 28.70 -6.23 -10.52
N PHE A 301 27.48 -6.75 -10.28
CA PHE A 301 27.10 -7.29 -8.97
C PHE A 301 27.71 -8.65 -8.67
N ASN A 302 28.11 -9.42 -9.69
CA ASN A 302 28.83 -10.68 -9.50
C ASN A 302 30.24 -10.45 -8.95
N THR A 303 30.90 -9.35 -9.32
CA THR A 303 32.24 -8.98 -8.83
C THR A 303 32.27 -8.34 -7.44
N ILE A 304 31.12 -7.94 -6.90
CA ILE A 304 31.01 -7.25 -5.60
C ILE A 304 30.77 -8.25 -4.47
N SER A 305 31.47 -8.11 -3.36
CA SER A 305 31.31 -8.96 -2.19
C SER A 305 29.98 -8.72 -1.45
N ASP A 306 29.60 -9.60 -0.54
CA ASP A 306 28.47 -9.31 0.35
C ASP A 306 28.85 -8.28 1.43
N ILE A 307 27.84 -7.57 1.94
CA ILE A 307 28.06 -6.51 2.92
C ILE A 307 28.47 -7.09 4.28
N THR A 308 29.48 -6.48 4.90
CA THR A 308 29.91 -6.79 6.27
C THR A 308 29.37 -5.78 7.28
N SER A 309 29.37 -4.49 6.93
CA SER A 309 28.78 -3.40 7.72
C SER A 309 28.32 -2.23 6.83
N ILE A 310 27.33 -1.47 7.29
CA ILE A 310 26.85 -0.25 6.61
C ILE A 310 27.60 0.96 7.17
N ASN A 311 28.33 1.67 6.32
CA ASN A 311 28.96 2.92 6.71
C ASN A 311 28.00 4.11 6.51
N HIS A 312 27.24 4.45 7.55
CA HIS A 312 26.27 5.54 7.53
C HIS A 312 26.88 6.95 7.33
N SER A 313 28.19 7.13 7.54
CA SER A 313 28.90 8.40 7.32
C SER A 313 29.54 8.53 5.93
N SER A 314 29.26 7.61 5.00
CA SER A 314 29.79 7.68 3.64
C SER A 314 29.29 8.95 2.91
N THR A 315 30.23 9.77 2.45
CA THR A 315 29.95 10.97 1.65
C THR A 315 29.34 10.61 0.30
N ILE A 316 29.63 9.41 -0.21
CA ILE A 316 29.10 8.91 -1.48
C ILE A 316 27.62 8.54 -1.33
N LEU A 317 27.26 7.81 -0.26
CA LEU A 317 25.86 7.48 0.03
C LEU A 317 25.02 8.73 0.34
N THR A 318 25.62 9.84 0.77
CA THR A 318 24.88 11.05 1.15
C THR A 318 24.87 12.13 0.06
N ARG A 319 25.81 12.12 -0.89
CA ARG A 319 25.95 13.19 -1.90
C ARG A 319 25.91 12.72 -3.35
N GLN A 320 26.36 11.51 -3.68
CA GLN A 320 26.44 11.09 -5.08
C GLN A 320 25.05 10.74 -5.64
N ILE A 321 24.69 11.36 -6.77
CA ILE A 321 23.41 11.10 -7.45
C ILE A 321 23.34 9.62 -7.87
N GLY A 322 22.20 8.98 -7.61
CA GLY A 322 21.99 7.54 -7.67
C GLY A 322 22.10 6.94 -6.28
N TYR A 323 23.28 7.00 -5.66
CA TYR A 323 23.52 6.44 -4.33
C TYR A 323 22.71 7.14 -3.24
N LYS A 324 22.66 8.48 -3.27
CA LYS A 324 21.87 9.30 -2.35
C LYS A 324 20.40 8.89 -2.33
N GLN A 325 19.79 8.82 -3.51
CA GLN A 325 18.37 8.46 -3.65
C GLN A 325 18.11 7.04 -3.13
N ILE A 326 18.97 6.08 -3.45
CA ILE A 326 18.81 4.70 -2.95
C ILE A 326 19.00 4.63 -1.44
N TYR A 327 19.94 5.38 -0.89
CA TYR A 327 20.15 5.45 0.56
C TYR A 327 18.96 6.10 1.29
N GLU A 328 18.39 7.18 0.74
CA GLU A 328 17.16 7.80 1.23
C GLU A 328 15.98 6.82 1.21
N GLU A 329 15.82 6.04 0.13
CA GLU A 329 14.79 4.99 0.06
C GLU A 329 15.03 3.87 1.07
N TYR A 330 16.29 3.47 1.29
CA TYR A 330 16.61 2.51 2.34
C TYR A 330 16.25 3.01 3.74
N VAL A 331 16.56 4.26 4.06
CA VAL A 331 16.19 4.90 5.33
C VAL A 331 14.67 4.96 5.45
N ASN A 332 13.96 5.34 4.38
CA ASN A 332 12.50 5.38 4.33
C ASN A 332 11.87 4.00 4.59
N LEU A 333 12.42 2.93 4.00
CA LEU A 333 11.97 1.55 4.26
C LEU A 333 12.26 1.10 5.69
N LYS A 334 13.37 1.56 6.30
CA LYS A 334 13.74 1.24 7.70
C LYS A 334 12.90 1.99 8.72
N GLN A 335 12.38 3.16 8.38
CA GLN A 335 11.38 3.90 9.17
C GLN A 335 10.01 3.20 9.06
N ALA A 336 9.91 2.02 9.66
CA ALA A 336 8.67 1.26 9.76
C ALA A 336 8.02 1.52 11.13
N PRO A 337 6.72 1.82 11.20
CA PRO A 337 5.98 1.91 12.45
C PRO A 337 6.21 0.66 13.27
N ILE A 338 6.61 0.85 14.52
CA ILE A 338 6.54 -0.22 15.53
C ILE A 338 5.07 -0.46 15.92
N ASN A 339 4.21 0.52 15.61
CA ASN A 339 2.83 0.59 16.05
C ASN A 339 1.88 0.20 14.89
N ASN A 340 1.04 -0.79 15.16
CA ASN A 340 0.07 -1.42 14.25
C ASN A 340 -1.10 -0.48 13.89
N LEU A 341 -0.83 0.66 13.24
CA LEU A 341 -1.82 1.73 13.04
C LEU A 341 -2.87 1.42 11.95
N PHE A 342 -2.58 0.50 11.02
CA PHE A 342 -3.49 0.05 9.97
C PHE A 342 -3.41 -1.48 9.78
N ASN A 343 -4.56 -2.14 9.57
CA ASN A 343 -4.65 -3.59 9.40
C ASN A 343 -4.08 -4.04 8.05
N SER A 344 -3.09 -4.94 8.05
CA SER A 344 -2.45 -5.41 6.80
C SER A 344 -3.42 -6.16 5.89
N LYS A 345 -4.45 -6.82 6.46
CA LYS A 345 -5.47 -7.50 5.66
C LYS A 345 -6.32 -6.51 4.88
N ASP A 346 -6.70 -5.40 5.51
CA ASP A 346 -7.56 -4.38 4.87
C ASP A 346 -6.79 -3.64 3.78
N LEU A 347 -5.53 -3.31 4.04
CA LEU A 347 -4.65 -2.74 3.02
C LEU A 347 -4.36 -3.75 1.90
N MET A 348 -4.11 -5.02 2.24
CA MET A 348 -3.99 -6.08 1.23
C MET A 348 -5.22 -6.14 0.33
N GLU A 349 -6.42 -6.12 0.92
CA GLU A 349 -7.68 -6.13 0.17
C GLU A 349 -7.82 -4.88 -0.70
N LEU A 350 -7.43 -3.71 -0.18
CA LEU A 350 -7.41 -2.44 -0.91
C LEU A 350 -6.53 -2.49 -2.16
N TYR A 351 -5.28 -2.96 -2.06
CA TYR A 351 -4.38 -2.96 -3.23
C TYR A 351 -4.53 -4.19 -4.10
N SER A 352 -4.82 -5.35 -3.51
CA SER A 352 -5.08 -6.57 -4.28
C SER A 352 -6.32 -6.35 -5.11
N ASN A 353 -7.49 -6.16 -4.50
CA ASN A 353 -8.78 -6.20 -5.17
C ASN A 353 -9.31 -4.84 -5.62
N LYS A 354 -8.54 -3.76 -5.40
CA LYS A 354 -9.04 -2.37 -5.48
C LYS A 354 -10.41 -2.27 -4.80
N SER A 355 -10.50 -2.87 -3.59
CA SER A 355 -11.76 -2.99 -2.86
C SER A 355 -12.33 -1.59 -2.66
N VAL A 356 -13.40 -1.28 -3.41
CA VAL A 356 -13.89 0.10 -3.49
C VAL A 356 -14.51 0.51 -2.17
N ASP A 357 -15.12 -0.44 -1.46
CA ASP A 357 -15.62 -0.24 -0.09
C ASP A 357 -14.49 0.16 0.86
N LYS A 358 -13.36 -0.56 0.83
CA LYS A 358 -12.22 -0.23 1.69
C LYS A 358 -11.55 1.06 1.31
N LEU A 359 -11.43 1.35 0.02
CA LEU A 359 -10.90 2.63 -0.45
C LEU A 359 -11.78 3.77 0.06
N TYR A 360 -13.09 3.61 -0.06
CA TYR A 360 -14.07 4.58 0.40
C TYR A 360 -14.00 4.76 1.93
N GLU A 361 -13.88 3.68 2.72
CA GLU A 361 -13.69 3.74 4.17
C GLU A 361 -12.47 4.59 4.57
N TYR A 362 -11.31 4.37 3.94
CA TYR A 362 -10.10 5.17 4.19
C TYR A 362 -10.25 6.63 3.76
N ILE A 363 -10.95 6.90 2.66
CA ILE A 363 -11.26 8.25 2.24
C ILE A 363 -12.16 8.92 3.27
N CYS A 364 -13.27 8.29 3.67
CA CYS A 364 -14.14 8.82 4.71
C CYS A 364 -13.37 9.15 6.00
N LEU A 365 -12.44 8.27 6.43
CA LEU A 365 -11.58 8.53 7.58
C LEU A 365 -10.80 9.85 7.41
N PHE A 366 -10.01 9.97 6.35
CA PHE A 366 -9.15 11.14 6.16
C PHE A 366 -9.96 12.40 5.88
N ARG A 367 -11.12 12.30 5.24
CA ARG A 367 -12.02 13.44 5.01
C ARG A 367 -12.66 13.91 6.32
N LEU A 368 -13.06 12.99 7.20
CA LEU A 368 -13.53 13.35 8.54
C LEU A 368 -12.44 14.03 9.36
N VAL A 369 -11.19 13.53 9.29
CA VAL A 369 -10.02 14.17 9.92
C VAL A 369 -9.77 15.57 9.34
N ASP A 370 -9.84 15.73 8.01
CA ASP A 370 -9.66 17.03 7.34
C ASP A 370 -10.74 18.04 7.77
N ILE A 371 -12.02 17.61 7.84
CA ILE A 371 -13.14 18.46 8.27
C ILE A 371 -12.93 18.92 9.72
N LEU A 372 -12.61 18.01 10.65
CA LEU A 372 -12.29 18.40 12.02
C LEU A 372 -11.06 19.30 12.08
N GLU A 373 -10.02 19.02 11.30
CA GLU A 373 -8.84 19.89 11.21
C GLU A 373 -9.20 21.31 10.77
N CYS A 374 -10.08 21.47 9.78
CA CYS A 374 -10.61 22.77 9.35
C CYS A 374 -11.39 23.47 10.48
N ILE A 375 -12.26 22.74 11.20
CA ILE A 375 -13.03 23.28 12.34
C ILE A 375 -12.08 23.80 13.43
N TYR A 376 -11.12 23.00 13.86
CA TYR A 376 -10.19 23.36 14.94
C TYR A 376 -9.20 24.45 14.52
N LYS A 377 -8.70 24.44 13.27
CA LYS A 377 -7.81 25.51 12.75
C LYS A 377 -8.48 26.87 12.67
N THR A 378 -9.78 26.91 12.35
CA THR A 378 -10.55 28.16 12.32
C THR A 378 -10.51 28.88 13.68
N SER A 379 -10.46 28.12 14.78
CA SER A 379 -10.32 28.67 16.15
C SER A 379 -8.86 28.96 16.57
N ALA A 380 -7.87 28.28 15.98
CA ALA A 380 -6.46 28.38 16.36
C ALA A 380 -5.72 29.60 15.76
N MET A 381 -6.23 30.22 14.70
CA MET A 381 -5.60 31.40 14.06
C MET A 381 -5.51 32.65 14.96
N ALA A 382 -6.08 32.62 16.16
CA ALA A 382 -5.99 33.73 17.12
C ALA A 382 -4.67 33.79 17.91
N LYS A 383 -3.89 32.69 18.03
CA LYS A 383 -2.66 32.70 18.85
C LYS A 383 -1.69 31.58 18.44
N ILE A 384 -0.46 32.00 18.12
CA ILE A 384 0.81 31.25 18.08
C ILE A 384 1.34 30.95 16.66
N SER A 385 2.23 31.85 16.26
CA SER A 385 3.30 31.62 15.29
C SER A 385 4.49 30.94 15.97
N THR A 386 4.62 29.63 15.85
CA THR A 386 5.92 28.95 15.92
C THR A 386 5.90 27.72 15.04
N ASP A 387 6.71 27.75 13.99
CA ASP A 387 7.09 26.59 13.18
C ASP A 387 7.65 25.50 14.11
N ILE A 388 6.85 24.45 14.39
CA ILE A 388 7.21 23.02 14.52
C ILE A 388 5.88 22.27 14.79
N GLN A 389 5.43 21.53 13.77
CA GLN A 389 4.20 20.70 13.64
C GLN A 389 2.86 21.46 13.49
N THR A 390 2.43 21.59 12.24
CA THR A 390 1.33 22.43 11.73
C THR A 390 -0.06 21.76 11.68
N THR A 391 -0.32 20.74 12.50
CA THR A 391 -1.61 20.02 12.56
C THR A 391 -2.23 20.11 13.97
N PRO A 392 -3.55 20.38 14.12
CA PRO A 392 -4.20 20.57 15.42
C PRO A 392 -4.47 19.27 16.20
N TYR A 393 -4.02 18.13 15.69
CA TYR A 393 -4.27 16.81 16.27
C TYR A 393 -3.00 15.97 16.43
N THR A 394 -3.07 15.02 17.36
CA THR A 394 -2.08 13.95 17.54
C THR A 394 -2.65 12.60 17.12
N VAL A 395 -1.78 11.66 16.77
CA VAL A 395 -2.16 10.32 16.31
C VAL A 395 -1.61 9.28 17.28
N GLY A 396 -2.49 8.42 17.81
CA GLY A 396 -2.13 7.35 18.75
C GLY A 396 -2.80 6.02 18.42
N LEU A 397 -2.38 4.98 19.14
CA LEU A 397 -3.12 3.72 19.21
C LEU A 397 -4.09 3.77 20.38
N SER A 398 -5.27 3.21 20.18
CA SER A 398 -6.26 3.05 21.24
C SER A 398 -5.76 2.04 22.27
N GLU A 399 -5.64 2.49 23.52
CA GLU A 399 -5.09 1.72 24.64
C GLU A 399 -5.87 0.42 24.92
N MET A 400 -7.15 0.37 24.52
CA MET A 400 -8.02 -0.75 24.88
C MET A 400 -8.19 -1.80 23.79
N ASN A 401 -8.06 -1.47 22.49
CA ASN A 401 -8.42 -2.39 21.40
C ASN A 401 -7.62 -2.25 20.09
N GLY A 402 -6.54 -1.45 20.04
CA GLY A 402 -5.67 -1.38 18.85
C GLY A 402 -6.24 -0.65 17.63
N GLY A 403 -7.34 0.10 17.78
CA GLY A 403 -7.83 1.05 16.78
C GLY A 403 -6.95 2.31 16.69
N LEU A 404 -7.08 3.07 15.60
CA LEU A 404 -6.34 4.32 15.40
C LEU A 404 -7.10 5.49 16.04
N GLU A 405 -6.41 6.34 16.79
CA GLU A 405 -6.99 7.51 17.46
C GLU A 405 -6.40 8.82 16.91
N PHE A 406 -7.26 9.73 16.47
CA PHE A 406 -6.88 11.10 16.14
C PHE A 406 -7.42 12.04 17.22
N ARG A 407 -6.55 12.56 18.08
CA ARG A 407 -6.93 13.43 19.21
C ARG A 407 -6.73 14.89 18.86
N PHE A 408 -7.82 15.64 18.81
CA PHE A 408 -7.86 17.09 18.62
C PHE A 408 -7.91 17.77 19.99
N HIS A 409 -6.92 18.62 20.26
CA HIS A 409 -6.82 19.33 21.53
C HIS A 409 -7.94 20.38 21.66
N ALA A 410 -8.48 20.52 22.87
CA ALA A 410 -9.48 21.54 23.17
C ALA A 410 -8.97 22.95 22.82
N THR A 411 -9.86 23.79 22.30
CA THR A 411 -9.61 25.21 22.02
C THR A 411 -10.55 26.09 22.87
N GLU A 412 -10.46 27.41 22.74
CA GLU A 412 -11.39 28.31 23.44
C GLU A 412 -12.85 28.11 22.98
N GLU A 413 -13.04 27.70 21.72
CA GLU A 413 -14.37 27.52 21.11
C GLU A 413 -14.85 26.06 21.13
N PHE A 414 -13.95 25.07 21.07
CA PHE A 414 -14.31 23.66 20.89
C PHE A 414 -13.72 22.73 21.97
N PRO A 415 -14.46 21.71 22.42
CA PRO A 415 -13.98 20.72 23.40
C PRO A 415 -12.87 19.82 22.87
N GLU A 416 -12.31 18.95 23.72
CA GLU A 416 -11.43 17.87 23.25
C GLU A 416 -12.24 16.84 22.47
N SER A 417 -11.76 16.45 21.28
CA SER A 417 -12.41 15.39 20.50
C SER A 417 -11.42 14.37 19.99
N THR A 418 -11.87 13.12 19.87
CA THR A 418 -11.05 11.99 19.41
C THR A 418 -11.82 11.19 18.37
N ILE A 419 -11.27 11.05 17.16
CA ILE A 419 -11.75 10.05 16.20
C ILE A 419 -11.13 8.70 16.54
N LEU A 420 -11.96 7.71 16.80
CA LEU A 420 -11.61 6.31 16.97
C LEU A 420 -11.95 5.56 15.67
N PHE A 421 -10.94 5.01 15.00
CA PHE A 421 -11.11 4.23 13.77
C PHE A 421 -11.09 2.72 14.07
N GLN A 422 -12.08 2.00 13.56
CA GLN A 422 -12.28 0.56 13.75
C GLN A 422 -12.25 0.11 15.22
N HIS A 423 -12.75 0.94 16.13
CA HIS A 423 -12.80 0.62 17.55
C HIS A 423 -13.93 -0.37 17.86
N SER A 424 -13.59 -1.41 18.62
CA SER A 424 -14.57 -2.41 19.07
C SER A 424 -15.15 -2.04 20.43
N PHE A 425 -16.47 -1.97 20.52
CA PHE A 425 -17.24 -1.78 21.76
C PHE A 425 -17.76 -3.13 22.21
N THR A 426 -17.31 -3.59 23.37
CA THR A 426 -17.65 -4.88 23.96
C THR A 426 -18.16 -4.71 25.38
N LYS A 427 -18.66 -5.78 25.99
CA LYS A 427 -18.92 -5.78 27.44
C LYS A 427 -17.65 -5.64 28.28
N ASN A 428 -16.54 -6.19 27.79
CA ASN A 428 -15.29 -6.27 28.55
C ASN A 428 -14.59 -4.92 28.70
N ASN A 429 -14.69 -4.05 27.70
CA ASN A 429 -14.20 -2.67 27.78
C ASN A 429 -15.28 -1.68 28.27
N GLY A 430 -16.42 -2.17 28.78
CA GLY A 430 -17.52 -1.33 29.24
C GLY A 430 -18.17 -0.48 28.15
N GLY A 431 -17.97 -0.84 26.87
CA GLY A 431 -18.42 -0.06 25.72
C GLY A 431 -19.79 -0.46 25.18
N SER A 432 -20.23 -1.71 25.40
CA SER A 432 -21.54 -2.19 24.94
C SER A 432 -22.35 -2.93 25.99
N PHE A 433 -23.68 -2.80 25.89
CA PHE A 433 -24.66 -3.46 26.73
C PHE A 433 -24.78 -4.98 26.49
N SER A 434 -24.60 -5.46 25.26
CA SER A 434 -25.01 -6.82 24.87
C SER A 434 -23.95 -7.60 24.09
N VAL A 435 -23.61 -7.12 22.90
CA VAL A 435 -22.76 -7.79 21.90
C VAL A 435 -21.58 -6.90 21.51
N GLU A 436 -20.66 -7.45 20.71
CA GLU A 436 -19.62 -6.62 20.12
C GLU A 436 -20.19 -5.75 19.01
N PHE A 437 -20.00 -4.43 19.12
CA PHE A 437 -20.27 -3.48 18.04
C PHE A 437 -18.96 -2.88 17.56
N LYS A 438 -18.82 -2.77 16.24
CA LYS A 438 -17.64 -2.20 15.61
C LYS A 438 -18.04 -1.23 14.50
N PRO A 439 -18.37 0.03 14.85
CA PRO A 439 -18.53 1.10 13.88
C PRO A 439 -17.22 1.35 13.12
N ASP A 440 -17.31 1.82 11.88
CA ASP A 440 -16.11 2.16 11.09
C ASP A 440 -15.35 3.33 11.75
N PHE A 441 -16.09 4.37 12.15
CA PHE A 441 -15.56 5.55 12.82
C PHE A 441 -16.40 5.89 14.05
N THR A 442 -15.77 6.41 15.10
CA THR A 442 -16.46 6.96 16.26
C THR A 442 -15.80 8.25 16.70
N LEU A 443 -16.55 9.34 16.71
CA LEU A 443 -16.14 10.60 17.28
C LEU A 443 -16.51 10.62 18.77
N LYS A 444 -15.51 10.61 19.64
CA LYS A 444 -15.63 10.85 21.07
C LYS A 444 -15.46 12.34 21.33
N ILE A 445 -16.41 12.97 22.00
CA ILE A 445 -16.32 14.37 22.43
C ILE A 445 -16.31 14.39 23.95
N THR A 446 -15.33 15.06 24.56
CA THR A 446 -15.24 15.23 26.01
C THR A 446 -15.59 16.67 26.37
N ASP A 447 -16.72 16.87 27.04
CA ASP A 447 -17.19 18.17 27.53
C ASP A 447 -16.19 18.75 28.57
N LYS A 448 -16.25 20.06 28.81
CA LYS A 448 -15.47 20.78 29.84
C LYS A 448 -15.65 20.21 31.25
N VAL A 449 -16.78 19.54 31.52
CA VAL A 449 -17.08 18.88 32.80
C VAL A 449 -16.40 17.50 32.92
N GLY A 450 -15.88 16.95 31.82
CA GLY A 450 -15.21 15.65 31.77
C GLY A 450 -16.14 14.48 31.40
N GLU A 451 -17.42 14.73 31.12
CA GLU A 451 -18.32 13.74 30.52
C GLU A 451 -17.98 13.55 29.04
N PHE A 452 -18.15 12.33 28.53
CA PHE A 452 -17.88 12.03 27.13
C PHE A 452 -19.11 11.46 26.43
N PHE A 453 -19.22 11.76 25.15
CA PHE A 453 -20.31 11.29 24.29
C PHE A 453 -19.77 10.76 22.97
N TYR A 454 -20.47 9.80 22.39
CA TYR A 454 -20.10 9.18 21.11
C TYR A 454 -21.06 9.54 19.98
N TYR A 455 -20.45 9.77 18.82
CA TYR A 455 -21.11 9.81 17.52
C TYR A 455 -20.46 8.76 16.62
N HIS A 456 -21.24 7.82 16.12
CA HIS A 456 -20.73 6.74 15.27
C HIS A 456 -20.97 7.01 13.80
N PHE A 457 -20.06 6.55 12.96
CA PHE A 457 -20.18 6.66 11.51
C PHE A 457 -19.81 5.33 10.84
N ASP A 458 -20.62 4.90 9.89
CA ASP A 458 -20.33 3.75 9.01
C ASP A 458 -20.22 4.23 7.56
N SER A 459 -19.16 3.84 6.86
CA SER A 459 -19.03 4.11 5.44
C SER A 459 -19.76 3.05 4.61
N LYS A 460 -20.51 3.49 3.59
CA LYS A 460 -21.21 2.62 2.65
C LYS A 460 -21.02 3.12 1.23
N PHE A 461 -20.23 2.39 0.44
CA PHE A 461 -20.04 2.70 -0.97
C PHE A 461 -21.16 2.13 -1.85
N ARG A 462 -22.42 2.44 -1.52
CA ARG A 462 -23.60 2.01 -2.30
C ARG A 462 -24.59 3.15 -2.37
N ILE A 463 -25.11 3.37 -3.57
CA ILE A 463 -26.13 4.38 -3.85
C ILE A 463 -27.39 3.61 -4.21
N SER A 464 -28.53 3.97 -3.64
CA SER A 464 -29.83 3.52 -4.13
C SER A 464 -30.08 4.11 -5.52
N ASN A 465 -30.98 3.53 -6.30
CA ASN A 465 -31.28 4.01 -7.67
C ASN A 465 -31.79 5.47 -7.73
N ASP A 466 -32.16 6.05 -6.58
CA ASP A 466 -32.64 7.42 -6.40
C ASP A 466 -31.59 8.39 -5.81
N GLY A 467 -30.33 7.97 -5.65
CA GLY A 467 -29.28 8.82 -5.09
C GLY A 467 -29.24 8.87 -3.55
N SER A 468 -30.11 8.12 -2.86
CA SER A 468 -30.23 8.12 -1.40
C SER A 468 -29.53 6.93 -0.71
N SER A 469 -29.27 7.05 0.58
CA SER A 469 -28.84 5.92 1.43
C SER A 469 -29.97 4.91 1.60
N LYS A 470 -29.68 3.61 1.62
CA LYS A 470 -30.71 2.58 1.83
C LYS A 470 -31.24 2.64 3.26
N ASN A 471 -32.56 2.50 3.40
CA ASN A 471 -33.20 2.40 4.71
C ASN A 471 -32.56 1.33 5.61
N ASP A 472 -32.15 0.19 5.04
CA ASP A 472 -31.49 -0.89 5.78
C ASP A 472 -30.16 -0.45 6.44
N ASP A 473 -29.40 0.44 5.80
CA ASP A 473 -28.14 0.95 6.35
C ASP A 473 -28.39 1.89 7.54
N VAL A 474 -29.47 2.69 7.49
CA VAL A 474 -29.90 3.55 8.61
C VAL A 474 -30.46 2.71 9.77
N VAL A 475 -31.13 1.59 9.50
CA VAL A 475 -31.62 0.67 10.55
C VAL A 475 -30.47 0.15 11.41
N LYS A 476 -29.30 -0.14 10.81
CA LYS A 476 -28.11 -0.55 11.56
C LYS A 476 -27.65 0.53 12.56
N MET A 477 -27.85 1.81 12.24
CA MET A 477 -27.44 2.91 13.12
C MET A 477 -28.24 2.94 14.42
N HIS A 478 -29.51 2.52 14.40
CA HIS A 478 -30.29 2.37 15.64
C HIS A 478 -29.67 1.36 16.60
N ALA A 479 -29.06 0.29 16.09
CA ALA A 479 -28.40 -0.70 16.92
C ALA A 479 -27.17 -0.13 17.63
N TYR A 480 -26.43 0.78 17.01
CA TYR A 480 -25.33 1.49 17.68
C TYR A 480 -25.85 2.44 18.76
N CYS A 481 -26.85 3.27 18.45
CA CYS A 481 -27.46 4.19 19.41
C CYS A 481 -28.05 3.52 20.65
N ASP A 482 -28.52 2.27 20.53
CA ASP A 482 -29.10 1.53 21.65
C ASP A 482 -28.06 0.63 22.34
N GLY A 483 -27.12 0.08 21.57
CA GLY A 483 -26.20 -0.96 22.03
C GLY A 483 -24.88 -0.46 22.63
N ILE A 484 -24.47 0.77 22.34
CA ILE A 484 -23.21 1.38 22.81
C ILE A 484 -23.51 2.50 23.82
N PHE A 485 -22.85 2.46 24.98
CA PHE A 485 -23.06 3.45 26.04
C PHE A 485 -22.64 4.86 25.61
N GLU A 486 -23.30 5.89 26.15
CA GLU A 486 -23.02 7.32 25.87
C GLU A 486 -23.13 7.73 24.39
N THR A 487 -23.86 6.95 23.58
CA THR A 487 -24.11 7.27 22.18
C THR A 487 -25.22 8.29 22.03
N LEU A 488 -24.92 9.42 21.39
CA LEU A 488 -25.92 10.45 21.04
C LEU A 488 -26.42 10.31 19.61
N GLY A 489 -25.58 9.84 18.68
CA GLY A 489 -26.03 9.63 17.32
C GLY A 489 -25.16 8.67 16.51
N ALA A 490 -25.75 8.14 15.44
CA ALA A 490 -25.06 7.23 14.52
C ALA A 490 -25.49 7.49 13.08
N TYR A 491 -24.53 7.67 12.17
CA TYR A 491 -24.79 8.15 10.81
C TYR A 491 -24.06 7.33 9.75
N VAL A 492 -24.67 7.17 8.59
CA VAL A 492 -24.03 6.55 7.42
C VAL A 492 -23.31 7.62 6.59
N LEU A 493 -22.06 7.39 6.20
CA LEU A 493 -21.35 8.17 5.19
C LEU A 493 -21.45 7.43 3.86
N PHE A 494 -21.98 8.08 2.82
CA PHE A 494 -22.21 7.44 1.53
C PHE A 494 -21.99 8.41 0.36
N PRO A 495 -21.63 7.91 -0.84
CA PRO A 495 -21.56 8.76 -2.02
C PRO A 495 -22.99 9.07 -2.49
N GLY A 496 -23.38 10.33 -2.52
CA GLY A 496 -24.72 10.79 -2.90
C GLY A 496 -24.88 12.29 -2.70
N ASP A 497 -26.12 12.77 -2.84
CA ASP A 497 -26.38 14.22 -2.95
C ASP A 497 -27.20 14.80 -1.79
N SER A 498 -27.88 13.94 -1.02
CA SER A 498 -28.85 14.39 -0.02
C SER A 498 -28.54 13.85 1.38
N LYS A 499 -28.49 14.73 2.38
CA LYS A 499 -28.47 14.31 3.79
C LYS A 499 -29.85 13.87 4.25
N ILE A 500 -29.88 12.90 5.16
CA ILE A 500 -31.09 12.41 5.82
C ILE A 500 -30.81 12.37 7.31
N ILE A 501 -31.66 12.98 8.13
CA ILE A 501 -31.52 12.94 9.60
C ILE A 501 -32.88 12.61 10.20
N TYR A 502 -32.89 11.63 11.10
CA TYR A 502 -34.02 11.21 11.91
C TYR A 502 -33.69 11.47 13.38
N ASN A 503 -34.22 12.57 13.91
CA ASN A 503 -33.98 12.98 15.28
C ASN A 503 -34.75 12.08 16.26
N LYS A 504 -34.08 11.64 17.34
CA LYS A 504 -34.70 10.88 18.43
C LYS A 504 -35.45 11.78 19.41
N THR A 505 -35.05 13.05 19.49
CA THR A 505 -35.65 14.07 20.36
C THR A 505 -35.84 15.37 19.57
N ASN A 506 -36.30 16.44 20.23
CA ASN A 506 -36.30 17.79 19.62
C ASN A 506 -34.87 18.34 19.38
N ASP A 507 -33.84 17.62 19.83
CA ASP A 507 -32.45 17.97 19.58
C ASP A 507 -31.98 17.34 18.25
N GLU A 508 -31.72 18.19 17.26
CA GLU A 508 -31.21 17.79 15.94
C GLU A 508 -29.81 17.14 15.98
N SER A 509 -29.12 17.19 17.12
CA SER A 509 -27.84 16.48 17.31
C SER A 509 -28.02 15.02 17.71
N ILE A 510 -29.20 14.60 18.19
CA ILE A 510 -29.42 13.27 18.73
C ILE A 510 -30.32 12.47 17.79
N GLY A 511 -29.78 11.41 17.19
CA GLY A 511 -30.55 10.65 16.22
C GLY A 511 -29.72 9.74 15.34
N VAL A 512 -30.34 9.30 14.25
CA VAL A 512 -29.68 8.50 13.22
C VAL A 512 -29.88 9.14 11.86
N GLY A 513 -29.03 8.83 10.90
CA GLY A 513 -29.18 9.39 9.56
C GLY A 513 -28.09 8.98 8.59
N ALA A 514 -27.95 9.76 7.53
CA ALA A 514 -26.94 9.58 6.51
C ALA A 514 -26.47 10.94 5.99
N PHE A 515 -25.15 11.10 5.83
CA PHE A 515 -24.52 12.26 5.23
C PHE A 515 -23.86 11.89 3.90
N PRO A 516 -24.08 12.71 2.84
CA PRO A 516 -23.35 12.56 1.61
C PRO A 516 -21.88 12.92 1.84
N LEU A 517 -20.97 12.04 1.43
CA LEU A 517 -19.53 12.26 1.46
C LEU A 517 -18.92 11.69 0.17
N ASN A 518 -18.86 12.55 -0.84
CA ASN A 518 -18.39 12.18 -2.17
C ASN A 518 -16.87 12.25 -2.28
N PHE A 519 -16.35 11.76 -3.41
CA PHE A 519 -14.94 11.94 -3.77
C PHE A 519 -14.64 13.40 -4.12
N ASP A 520 -15.60 14.10 -4.74
CA ASP A 520 -15.60 15.55 -4.81
C ASP A 520 -15.95 16.15 -3.44
N ARG A 521 -15.39 17.32 -3.12
CA ARG A 521 -15.51 17.93 -1.79
C ARG A 521 -16.80 18.74 -1.61
N ASP A 522 -17.74 18.60 -2.54
CA ASP A 522 -18.86 19.52 -2.70
C ASP A 522 -19.85 19.43 -1.52
N ASN A 523 -20.07 18.23 -1.01
CA ASN A 523 -21.03 17.95 0.06
C ASN A 523 -20.44 17.95 1.47
N ASP A 524 -19.13 18.17 1.62
CA ASP A 524 -18.45 18.17 2.92
C ASP A 524 -19.04 19.19 3.90
N THR A 525 -19.50 20.32 3.37
CA THR A 525 -20.06 21.44 4.14
C THR A 525 -21.25 20.99 5.00
N LEU A 526 -22.05 20.04 4.53
CA LEU A 526 -23.20 19.51 5.28
C LEU A 526 -22.77 18.77 6.55
N LEU A 527 -21.72 17.95 6.44
CA LEU A 527 -21.16 17.23 7.58
C LEU A 527 -20.38 18.20 8.49
N GLU A 528 -19.64 19.15 7.92
CA GLU A 528 -18.92 20.18 8.68
C GLU A 528 -19.86 21.02 9.55
N GLU A 529 -20.97 21.51 9.02
CA GLU A 529 -21.98 22.29 9.76
C GLU A 529 -22.59 21.48 10.91
N PHE A 530 -22.88 20.20 10.66
CA PHE A 530 -23.36 19.28 11.68
C PHE A 530 -22.32 19.08 12.79
N LEU A 531 -21.07 18.77 12.43
CA LEU A 531 -19.97 18.59 13.39
C LEU A 531 -19.69 19.87 14.20
N LYS A 532 -19.73 21.05 13.58
CA LYS A 532 -19.64 22.33 14.29
C LYS A 532 -20.76 22.50 15.31
N THR A 533 -21.98 22.10 14.96
CA THR A 533 -23.14 22.22 15.86
C THR A 533 -23.01 21.32 17.08
N ILE A 534 -22.57 20.07 16.90
CA ILE A 534 -22.38 19.14 18.03
C ILE A 534 -21.20 19.54 18.91
N LEU A 535 -20.13 20.12 18.34
CA LEU A 535 -18.95 20.58 19.07
C LEU A 535 -19.20 21.87 19.86
N ARG A 536 -19.95 22.84 19.32
CA ARG A 536 -20.24 24.11 20.03
C ARG A 536 -21.18 23.99 21.22
N ARG A 537 -22.04 22.98 21.22
CA ARG A 537 -23.05 22.77 22.26
C ARG A 537 -22.49 22.10 23.53
N ARG A 538 -21.20 21.75 23.54
CA ARG A 538 -20.54 20.91 24.55
C ARG A 538 -19.25 21.54 25.04
#